data_AF-K1U9C8-F1
#
_entry.id   AF-K1U9C8-F1
#
_cell.length_a   1.000
_cell.length_b   1.000
_cell.length_c   1.000
_cell.angle_alpha   90.00
_cell.angle_beta   90.00
_cell.angle_gamma   90.00
#
_symmetry.space_group_name_H-M   'P 1'
#
loop_
_entity.id
_entity.type
_entity.pdbx_description
1 polymer ?
#
loop_
_entity_poly.entity_id
_entity_poly.type
_entity_poly.pdbx_seq_one_letter_code
_entity_poly.pdbx_strand_id
1 'polypeptide(L)' 'MVVAGHGLIQERQIGSDEKIEFEVSGDRIQAVHMLPGYTHNIINLSETENLVTVMWANEQFDPSHPDTYFEEV' A
#
# COMPACT_ATOMS: atom_id res chain seq x y z
N MET A 1 -1.82 -4.54 5.70
CA MET A 1 -1.54 -5.91 6.19
C MET A 1 -2.22 -6.90 5.25
N VAL A 2 -1.48 -7.76 4.58
CA VAL A 2 -2.06 -8.80 3.70
C VAL A 2 -2.47 -10.01 4.56
N VAL A 3 -3.68 -10.53 4.34
CA VAL A 3 -4.22 -11.68 5.07
C VAL A 3 -4.58 -12.86 4.16
N ALA A 4 -4.61 -12.65 2.84
CA ALA A 4 -4.70 -13.71 1.83
C ALA A 4 -4.08 -13.22 0.51
N GLY A 5 -3.48 -14.14 -0.25
CA GLY A 5 -2.77 -13.86 -1.50
C GLY A 5 -1.34 -13.32 -1.29
N HIS A 6 -0.72 -12.93 -2.41
CA HIS A 6 0.63 -12.40 -2.52
C HIS A 6 0.63 -11.05 -3.24
N GLY A 7 1.34 -10.06 -2.70
CA GLY A 7 1.38 -8.73 -3.28
C GLY A 7 2.69 -8.00 -3.06
N LEU A 8 2.84 -6.89 -3.79
CA LEU A 8 3.95 -5.95 -3.68
C LEU A 8 3.39 -4.59 -3.31
N ILE A 9 3.85 -4.04 -2.19
CA ILE A 9 3.63 -2.63 -1.83
C ILE A 9 4.87 -1.86 -2.25
N GLN A 10 4.67 -0.75 -2.95
CA GLN A 10 5.76 0.15 -3.33
C GLN A 10 5.50 1.53 -2.73
N GLU A 11 6.54 2.17 -2.20
CA GLU A 11 6.52 3.54 -1.70
C GLU A 11 7.62 4.36 -2.37
N ARG A 12 7.34 5.60 -2.74
CA ARG A 12 8.32 6.55 -3.27
C ARG A 12 8.16 7.91 -2.60
N GLN A 13 9.27 8.47 -2.12
CA GLN A 13 9.27 9.81 -1.53
C GLN A 13 8.95 10.86 -2.61
N ILE A 14 8.02 11.77 -2.32
CA ILE A 14 7.66 12.85 -3.25
C ILE A 14 8.89 13.73 -3.53
N GLY A 15 9.18 13.99 -4.81
CA GLY A 15 10.38 14.71 -5.25
C GLY A 15 11.68 13.90 -5.30
N SER A 16 11.61 12.59 -5.05
CA SER A 16 12.70 11.62 -5.22
C SER A 16 12.31 10.50 -6.18
N ASP A 17 13.29 9.84 -6.78
CA ASP A 17 13.10 8.62 -7.59
C ASP A 17 13.36 7.33 -6.79
N GLU A 18 13.69 7.45 -5.50
CA GLU A 18 13.97 6.31 -4.63
C GLU A 18 12.68 5.56 -4.25
N LYS A 19 12.61 4.29 -4.68
CA LYS A 19 11.49 3.38 -4.37
C LYS A 19 11.88 2.39 -3.29
N ILE A 20 10.97 2.17 -2.36
CA ILE A 20 11.05 1.14 -1.33
C ILE A 20 9.97 0.11 -1.64
N GLU A 21 10.35 -1.16 -1.63
CA GLU A 21 9.49 -2.28 -2.01
C GLU A 21 9.32 -3.26 -0.87
N PHE A 22 8.07 -3.68 -0.64
CA PHE A 22 7.69 -4.65 0.37
C PHE A 22 6.88 -5.78 -0.26
N GLU A 23 7.52 -6.93 -0.42
CA GLU A 23 6.83 -8.16 -0.79
C GLU A 23 6.08 -8.71 0.43
N VAL A 24 4.76 -8.88 0.29
CA VAL A 24 3.81 -9.16 1.38
C VAL A 24 2.92 -10.36 1.01
N SER A 25 2.65 -11.25 1.96
CA SER A 25 1.76 -12.39 1.72
C SER A 25 0.86 -12.71 2.91
N GLY A 26 -0.23 -13.43 2.65
CA GLY A 26 -1.10 -13.97 3.71
C GLY A 26 -0.42 -15.03 4.58
N ASP A 27 0.59 -15.73 4.05
CA ASP A 27 1.36 -16.75 4.79
C ASP A 27 2.29 -16.14 5.84
N ARG A 28 2.70 -14.89 5.64
CA ARG A 28 3.55 -14.12 6.55
C ARG A 28 2.92 -12.78 6.85
N ILE A 29 2.08 -12.76 7.87
CA ILE A 29 1.43 -11.55 8.35
C ILE A 29 2.48 -10.52 8.79
N GLN A 30 2.48 -9.39 8.11
CA GLN A 30 3.30 -8.22 8.44
C GLN A 30 2.53 -6.93 8.23
N ALA A 31 2.82 -5.94 9.06
CA ALA A 31 2.34 -4.57 8.88
C ALA A 31 3.38 -3.77 8.11
N VAL A 32 2.92 -3.01 7.11
CA VAL A 32 3.71 -2.02 6.38
C VAL A 32 3.10 -0.66 6.72
N HIS A 33 3.94 0.30 7.11
CA HIS A 33 3.52 1.63 7.51
C HIS A 33 3.61 2.57 6.32
N MET A 34 2.47 3.06 5.85
CA MET A 34 2.42 4.08 4.80
C MET A 34 2.80 5.43 5.41
N LEU A 35 3.95 5.99 5.02
CA LEU A 35 4.42 7.28 5.55
C LEU A 35 3.82 8.45 4.76
N PRO A 36 3.28 9.49 5.43
CA PRO A 36 2.92 10.73 4.76
C PRO A 36 4.13 11.33 4.00
N GLY A 37 3.87 11.88 2.82
CA GLY A 37 4.93 12.38 1.92
C GLY A 37 5.54 11.30 1.01
N TYR A 38 5.00 10.08 1.03
CA TYR A 38 5.33 9.02 0.08
C TYR A 38 4.08 8.67 -0.75
N THR A 39 4.20 8.72 -2.07
CA THR A 39 3.20 8.07 -2.93
C THR A 39 3.40 6.56 -2.84
N HIS A 40 2.31 5.81 -2.92
CA HIS A 40 2.35 4.37 -2.73
C HIS A 40 1.28 3.66 -3.55
N ASN A 41 1.57 2.40 -3.88
CA ASN A 41 0.66 1.51 -4.57
C ASN A 41 0.68 0.11 -3.92
N ILE A 42 -0.25 -0.73 -4.36
CA ILE A 42 -0.25 -2.16 -4.05
C ILE A 42 -0.60 -2.95 -5.31
N ILE A 43 0.17 -3.99 -5.59
CA ILE A 43 0.03 -4.84 -6.78
C ILE A 43 -0.29 -6.27 -6.31
N ASN A 44 -1.32 -6.89 -6.86
CA ASN A 44 -1.57 -8.32 -6.66
C ASN A 44 -0.60 -9.12 -7.56
N LEU A 45 0.29 -9.88 -6.94
CA LEU A 45 1.24 -10.77 -7.62
C LEU A 45 0.75 -12.21 -7.74
N SER A 46 -0.42 -12.51 -7.16
CA SER A 46 -1.02 -13.84 -7.23
C SER A 46 -1.54 -14.12 -8.64
N GLU A 47 -1.32 -15.34 -9.16
CA GLU A 47 -1.83 -15.73 -10.48
C GLU A 47 -3.35 -15.95 -10.47
N THR A 48 -3.86 -16.59 -9.41
CA THR A 48 -5.26 -17.06 -9.32
C THR A 48 -5.97 -16.63 -8.04
N GLU A 49 -5.22 -16.20 -7.03
CA GLU A 49 -5.78 -15.85 -5.72
C GLU A 49 -6.13 -14.35 -5.63
N ASN A 50 -7.18 -14.06 -4.87
CA ASN A 50 -7.50 -12.70 -4.51
C ASN A 50 -6.52 -12.20 -3.45
N LEU A 51 -5.99 -10.99 -3.65
CA LEU A 51 -5.27 -10.28 -2.61
C LEU A 51 -6.27 -9.64 -1.64
N VAL A 52 -6.30 -10.11 -0.40
CA VAL A 52 -7.12 -9.52 0.66
C VAL A 52 -6.21 -8.77 1.62
N THR A 53 -6.38 -7.45 1.68
CA THR A 53 -5.55 -6.55 2.49
C THR A 53 -6.42 -5.80 3.48
N VAL A 54 -6.07 -5.88 4.76
CA VAL A 54 -6.63 -5.01 5.80
C VAL A 54 -5.83 -3.71 5.83
N MET A 55 -6.54 -2.61 5.63
CA MET A 55 -6.01 -1.24 5.71
C MET A 55 -6.54 -0.56 6.97
N TRP A 56 -5.63 0.02 7.74
CA TRP A 56 -5.96 0.90 8.85
C TRP A 56 -5.54 2.32 8.46
N ALA A 57 -6.41 3.28 8.71
CA ALA A 57 -6.14 4.71 8.52
C ALA A 57 -6.31 5.42 9.86
N ASN A 58 -5.54 6.50 10.05
CA ASN A 58 -5.56 7.31 11.27
C ASN A 58 -6.87 8.10 11.44
N GLU A 59 -7.64 8.27 10.36
CA GLU A 59 -8.91 8.99 10.36
C GLU A 59 -9.93 8.36 9.39
N GLN A 60 -11.18 8.81 9.49
CA GLN A 60 -12.24 8.40 8.57
C GLN A 60 -12.13 9.20 7.27
N PHE A 61 -12.44 8.56 6.14
CA PHE A 61 -12.49 9.24 4.85
C PHE A 61 -13.59 10.32 4.82
N ASP A 62 -13.19 11.57 4.54
CA ASP A 62 -14.08 12.70 4.28
C ASP A 62 -14.04 13.07 2.78
N PRO A 63 -15.11 12.81 1.99
CA PRO A 63 -15.15 13.18 0.58
C PRO A 63 -14.98 14.68 0.31
N SER A 64 -15.27 15.55 1.28
CA SER A 64 -15.10 17.01 1.15
C SER A 64 -13.68 17.48 1.43
N HIS A 65 -12.90 16.68 2.17
CA HIS A 65 -11.48 16.91 2.49
C HIS A 65 -10.71 15.59 2.43
N PRO A 66 -10.50 15.00 1.24
CA PRO A 66 -10.05 13.61 1.10
C PRO A 66 -8.59 13.33 1.46
N ASP A 67 -7.78 14.39 1.67
CA ASP A 67 -6.34 14.35 1.96
C ASP A 67 -5.55 13.30 1.15
N THR A 68 -5.93 13.11 -0.12
CA THR A 68 -5.37 12.10 -1.02
C THR A 68 -5.15 12.75 -2.38
N TYR A 69 -3.92 12.64 -2.89
CA TYR A 69 -3.49 13.23 -4.15
C TYR A 69 -2.84 12.16 -5.02
N PHE A 70 -3.16 12.17 -6.32
CA PHE A 70 -2.61 11.19 -7.25
C PHE A 70 -1.19 11.56 -7.69
N GLU A 71 -0.27 10.60 -7.60
CA GLU A 71 1.10 10.67 -8.13
C GLU A 71 1.58 9.24 -8.43
N GLU A 72 2.27 9.02 -9.54
CA GLU A 72 2.79 7.69 -9.89
C GLU A 72 3.97 7.30 -8.98
N VAL A 73 4.02 6.02 -8.60
CA VAL A 73 5.16 5.42 -7.88
C VAL A 73 6.30 5.17 -8.85
#